data_AF-A0A2M7B5T1-F1
#
_entry.id   AF-A0A2M7B5T1-F1
#
_cell.length_a   1.000
_cell.length_b   1.000
_cell.length_c   1.000
_cell.angle_alpha   90.00
_cell.angle_beta   90.00
_cell.angle_gamma   90.00
#
_symmetry.space_group_name_H-M   'P 1'
#
loop_
_entity.id
_entity.type
_entity.pdbx_description
1 polymer ?
#
loop_
_entity_poly.entity_id
_entity_poly.type
_entity_poly.pdbx_seq_one_letter_code
_entity_poly.pdbx_strand_id
1 'polypeptide(L)'
;KLIPAEIERIRFKGNGQEWGVQLVWPGRDEIPCCGMIVTTLNAALITRFSDPNTEISGWSHKANKLRVCLATEGGVEGHYKKDFIELRNIDDHLGLYVAERYPQGEGTRRILNFYHMMLKYLFEAGPESVGGQYRRGEILRLSKDEKDFERAWEILAIMLTRVKNEKFAERVVEKIKGIQRNPFSASHIKGL
;
A
#
# COMPACT_ATOMS: atom_id res chain seq x y z
N LYS A 1 -10.19 -20.97 -11.64
CA LYS A 1 -10.11 -20.03 -12.78
C LYS A 1 -9.36 -18.79 -12.28
N LEU A 2 -8.37 -18.27 -13.01
CA LEU A 2 -7.61 -17.09 -12.58
C LEU A 2 -8.58 -15.89 -12.59
N ILE A 3 -8.79 -15.24 -11.45
CA ILE A 3 -9.56 -13.99 -11.42
C ILE A 3 -8.69 -12.95 -12.14
N PRO A 4 -9.17 -12.35 -13.25
CA PRO A 4 -8.41 -11.29 -13.91
C PRO A 4 -8.22 -10.16 -12.91
N ALA A 5 -6.97 -9.72 -12.75
CA ALA A 5 -6.64 -8.55 -11.96
C ALA A 5 -6.32 -7.41 -12.90
N GLU A 6 -6.95 -6.26 -12.67
CA GLU A 6 -6.74 -5.05 -13.45
C GLU A 6 -6.31 -3.91 -12.54
N ILE A 7 -5.10 -3.41 -12.78
CA ILE A 7 -4.54 -2.29 -12.04
C ILE A 7 -4.59 -1.05 -12.94
N GLU A 8 -5.26 -0.01 -12.46
CA GLU A 8 -5.39 1.24 -13.17
C GLU A 8 -4.61 2.38 -12.51
N ARG A 9 -4.13 3.29 -13.37
CA ARG A 9 -3.65 4.62 -13.00
C ARG A 9 -4.74 5.62 -13.36
N ILE A 10 -5.36 6.18 -12.34
CA ILE A 10 -6.54 7.03 -12.47
C ILE A 10 -6.09 8.45 -12.75
N ARG A 11 -6.67 9.06 -13.79
CA ARG A 11 -6.32 10.40 -14.25
C ARG A 11 -7.53 11.32 -14.27
N PHE A 12 -7.34 12.60 -13.95
CA PHE A 12 -8.37 13.61 -14.09
C PHE A 12 -8.65 13.86 -15.58
N LYS A 13 -9.91 13.77 -15.98
CA LYS A 13 -10.33 13.94 -17.39
C LYS A 13 -9.98 15.32 -17.96
N GLY A 14 -9.94 16.36 -17.12
CA GLY A 14 -9.72 17.75 -17.56
C GLY A 14 -8.26 18.08 -17.91
N ASN A 15 -7.28 17.53 -17.18
CA ASN A 15 -5.86 17.89 -17.34
C ASN A 15 -4.92 16.68 -17.47
N GLY A 16 -5.46 15.46 -17.50
CA GLY A 16 -4.71 14.22 -17.65
C GLY A 16 -3.81 13.86 -16.46
N GLN A 17 -3.89 14.59 -15.34
CA GLN A 17 -3.04 14.36 -14.18
C GLN A 17 -3.45 13.09 -13.44
N GLU A 18 -2.47 12.23 -13.14
CA GLU A 18 -2.67 11.04 -12.32
C GLU A 18 -2.99 11.43 -10.90
N TRP A 19 -4.12 10.95 -10.36
CA TRP A 19 -4.56 11.24 -9.00
C TRP A 19 -4.82 10.01 -8.16
N GLY A 20 -4.70 8.81 -8.73
CA GLY A 20 -4.76 7.59 -7.96
C GLY A 20 -4.20 6.39 -8.69
N VAL A 21 -3.99 5.32 -7.92
CA VAL A 21 -3.66 3.98 -8.42
C VAL A 21 -4.52 2.99 -7.65
N GLN A 22 -5.20 2.08 -8.36
CA GLN A 22 -6.08 1.09 -7.73
C GLN A 22 -6.06 -0.26 -8.44
N LEU A 23 -6.42 -1.31 -7.70
CA LEU A 23 -6.96 -2.55 -8.25
C LEU A 23 -8.46 -2.35 -8.50
N VAL A 24 -8.87 -2.31 -9.76
CA VAL A 24 -10.26 -2.04 -10.17
C VAL A 24 -11.11 -3.30 -10.07
N TRP A 25 -10.52 -4.43 -10.41
CA TRP A 25 -11.14 -5.75 -10.30
C TRP A 25 -10.08 -6.78 -9.85
N PRO A 26 -10.42 -7.70 -8.93
CA PRO A 26 -11.67 -7.80 -8.17
C PRO A 26 -11.84 -6.68 -7.12
N GLY A 27 -13.09 -6.46 -6.66
CA GLY A 27 -13.40 -5.48 -5.61
C GLY A 27 -12.89 -5.90 -4.23
N ARG A 28 -12.86 -4.99 -3.25
CA ARG A 28 -12.23 -5.24 -1.94
C ARG A 28 -12.74 -6.51 -1.25
N ASP A 29 -14.06 -6.71 -1.24
CA ASP A 29 -14.71 -7.85 -0.57
C ASP A 29 -14.44 -9.18 -1.26
N GLU A 30 -13.96 -9.17 -2.51
CA GLU A 30 -13.64 -10.37 -3.27
C GLU A 30 -12.18 -10.80 -3.08
N ILE A 31 -11.34 -9.94 -2.50
CA ILE A 31 -9.91 -10.20 -2.29
C ILE A 31 -9.71 -11.02 -1.01
N PRO A 32 -9.16 -12.24 -1.09
CA PRO A 32 -8.75 -13.00 0.09
C PRO A 32 -7.70 -12.25 0.90
N CYS A 33 -7.78 -12.35 2.24
CA CYS A 33 -6.83 -11.71 3.15
C CYS A 33 -6.66 -10.19 2.93
N CYS A 34 -7.70 -9.49 2.44
CA CYS A 34 -7.62 -8.08 2.08
C CYS A 34 -7.10 -7.18 3.22
N GLY A 35 -7.55 -7.40 4.45
CA GLY A 35 -7.03 -6.67 5.63
C GLY A 35 -5.52 -6.83 5.83
N MET A 36 -4.97 -8.02 5.58
CA MET A 36 -3.52 -8.28 5.66
C MET A 36 -2.76 -7.60 4.52
N ILE A 37 -3.33 -7.58 3.31
CA ILE A 37 -2.76 -6.87 2.16
C ILE A 37 -2.71 -5.37 2.46
N VAL A 38 -3.83 -4.76 2.87
CA VAL A 38 -3.91 -3.33 3.22
C VAL A 38 -2.90 -3.00 4.32
N THR A 39 -2.85 -3.79 5.39
CA THR A 39 -1.88 -3.62 6.49
C THR A 39 -0.45 -3.66 5.97
N THR A 40 -0.13 -4.58 5.07
CA THR A 40 1.20 -4.73 4.50
C THR A 40 1.58 -3.55 3.60
N LEU A 41 0.67 -3.12 2.72
CA LEU A 41 0.88 -1.95 1.86
C LEU A 41 1.09 -0.68 2.69
N ASN A 42 0.29 -0.48 3.75
CA ASN A 42 0.44 0.63 4.67
C ASN A 42 1.77 0.56 5.43
N ALA A 43 2.14 -0.60 5.95
CA ALA A 43 3.43 -0.78 6.62
C ALA A 43 4.62 -0.55 5.68
N ALA A 44 4.49 -0.90 4.40
CA ALA A 44 5.48 -0.61 3.36
C ALA A 44 5.60 0.89 3.09
N LEU A 45 4.48 1.62 3.02
CA LEU A 45 4.48 3.08 2.93
C LEU A 45 5.12 3.72 4.16
N ILE A 46 4.81 3.24 5.37
CA ILE A 46 5.41 3.74 6.62
C ILE A 46 6.91 3.55 6.56
N THR A 47 7.35 2.33 6.31
CA THR A 47 8.77 1.95 6.28
C THR A 47 9.54 2.73 5.21
N ARG A 48 8.89 3.08 4.10
CA ARG A 48 9.53 3.76 2.98
C ARG A 48 9.58 5.28 3.13
N PHE A 49 8.52 5.87 3.67
CA PHE A 49 8.25 7.30 3.58
C PHE A 49 8.08 8.01 4.93
N SER A 50 8.00 7.29 6.05
CA SER A 50 7.95 7.94 7.37
C SER A 50 9.35 8.39 7.80
N ASP A 51 9.44 9.62 8.29
CA ASP A 51 10.62 10.14 8.97
C ASP A 51 10.55 9.80 10.48
N PRO A 52 11.49 8.99 11.02
CA PRO A 52 11.50 8.60 12.44
C PRO A 52 11.74 9.77 13.40
N ASN A 53 12.21 10.92 12.91
CA ASN A 53 12.49 12.12 13.71
C ASN A 53 11.37 13.18 13.60
N THR A 54 10.20 12.78 13.11
CA THR A 54 9.03 13.66 13.05
C THR A 54 8.11 13.38 14.21
N GLU A 55 8.19 14.21 15.25
CA GLU A 55 7.14 14.27 16.26
C GLU A 55 5.81 14.64 15.60
N ILE A 56 4.69 14.11 16.12
CA ILE A 56 3.34 14.52 15.76
C ILE A 56 3.09 15.90 16.40
N SER A 57 3.83 16.91 15.97
CA SER A 57 3.72 18.27 16.48
C SER A 57 3.66 19.25 15.30
N GLY A 58 2.87 20.31 15.48
CA GLY A 58 2.37 21.17 14.43
C GLY A 58 3.45 21.76 13.52
N TRP A 59 3.46 21.31 12.27
CA TRP A 59 3.73 22.11 11.06
C TRP A 59 4.88 23.13 11.14
N SER A 60 6.12 22.66 11.02
CA SER A 60 7.28 23.52 10.68
C SER A 60 7.42 23.69 9.16
N HIS A 61 7.58 24.93 8.69
CA HIS A 61 7.57 25.31 7.27
C HIS A 61 8.82 24.89 6.46
N LYS A 62 9.76 24.14 7.04
CA LYS A 62 11.09 23.89 6.42
C LYS A 62 11.53 22.43 6.36
N ALA A 63 10.68 21.47 6.73
CA ALA A 63 11.09 20.08 6.78
C ALA A 63 10.36 19.24 5.72
N ASN A 64 11.14 18.57 4.85
CA ASN A 64 10.68 17.53 3.94
C ASN A 64 10.25 16.29 4.74
N LYS A 65 9.13 16.38 5.46
CA LYS A 65 8.63 15.36 6.37
C LYS A 65 7.34 14.80 5.81
N LEU A 66 7.47 13.76 5.00
CA LEU A 66 6.35 12.86 4.73
C LEU A 66 6.19 11.93 5.93
N ARG A 67 4.95 11.73 6.32
CA ARG A 67 4.54 10.75 7.32
C ARG A 67 3.37 9.97 6.77
N VAL A 68 3.07 8.82 7.36
CA VAL A 68 1.86 8.10 6.99
C VAL A 68 0.70 8.63 7.83
N CYS A 69 -0.36 9.06 7.15
CA CYS A 69 -1.63 9.36 7.81
C CYS A 69 -2.32 8.04 8.14
N LEU A 70 -2.74 7.88 9.38
CA LEU A 70 -3.45 6.68 9.85
C LEU A 70 -4.96 6.96 10.03
N ALA A 71 -5.49 8.01 9.41
CA ALA A 71 -6.93 8.25 9.38
C ALA A 71 -7.57 7.45 8.23
N THR A 72 -8.68 6.76 8.53
CA THR A 72 -9.53 6.00 7.57
C THR A 72 -8.73 5.18 6.57
N GLU A 73 -8.24 4.02 7.02
CA GLU A 73 -7.55 3.01 6.19
C GLU A 73 -6.09 3.26 5.83
N GLY A 74 -5.52 4.38 6.26
CA GLY A 74 -4.10 4.69 6.08
C GLY A 74 -3.80 5.43 4.77
N GLY A 75 -2.61 6.03 4.69
CA GLY A 75 -2.23 6.92 3.60
C GLY A 75 -0.91 7.64 3.85
N VAL A 76 -0.51 8.58 2.99
CA VAL A 76 0.70 9.40 3.18
C VAL A 76 0.31 10.87 3.24
N GLU A 77 0.74 11.59 4.26
CA GLU A 77 0.54 13.03 4.40
C GLU A 77 1.83 13.78 4.77
N GLY A 78 1.89 15.08 4.49
CA GLY A 78 2.98 15.95 4.93
C GLY A 78 3.64 16.71 3.81
N HIS A 79 4.80 17.31 4.06
CA HIS A 79 5.48 18.13 3.08
C HIS A 79 6.62 17.40 2.38
N TYR A 80 6.67 17.53 1.06
CA TYR A 80 7.81 17.14 0.24
C TYR A 80 8.21 18.28 -0.67
N LYS A 81 9.42 18.80 -0.51
CA LYS A 81 9.98 19.93 -1.28
C LYS A 81 9.05 21.15 -1.34
N LYS A 82 8.39 21.48 -0.22
CA LYS A 82 7.39 22.55 -0.04
C LYS A 82 5.97 22.23 -0.53
N ASP A 83 5.77 21.15 -1.28
CA ASP A 83 4.43 20.71 -1.67
C ASP A 83 3.81 19.90 -0.52
N PHE A 84 2.58 20.22 -0.14
CA PHE A 84 1.82 19.35 0.74
C PHE A 84 1.22 18.19 -0.07
N ILE A 85 1.41 16.98 0.44
CA ILE A 85 0.93 15.74 -0.15
C ILE A 85 -0.05 15.15 0.84
N GLU A 86 -1.20 14.70 0.34
CA GLU A 86 -2.14 13.88 1.07
C GLU A 86 -2.73 12.83 0.15
N LEU A 87 -2.43 11.58 0.47
CA LEU A 87 -2.85 10.38 -0.24
C LEU A 87 -3.58 9.47 0.75
N ARG A 88 -4.74 8.93 0.38
CA ARG A 88 -5.58 8.07 1.23
C ARG A 88 -6.00 6.81 0.48
N ASN A 89 -6.21 5.71 1.20
CA ASN A 89 -6.96 4.58 0.66
C ASN A 89 -8.46 4.92 0.63
N ILE A 90 -9.24 4.21 -0.20
CA ILE A 90 -10.71 4.34 -0.32
C ILE A 90 -11.34 2.99 -0.04
N ASP A 91 -12.50 2.98 0.61
CA ASP A 91 -13.11 1.78 1.18
C ASP A 91 -13.48 0.69 0.14
N ASP A 92 -13.84 1.07 -1.10
CA ASP A 92 -14.42 0.15 -2.08
C ASP A 92 -13.37 -0.64 -2.90
N HIS A 93 -12.15 -0.11 -3.00
CA HIS A 93 -11.08 -0.66 -3.83
C HIS A 93 -9.74 -0.66 -3.10
N LEU A 94 -8.90 -1.65 -3.37
CA LEU A 94 -7.50 -1.61 -2.95
C LEU A 94 -6.73 -0.58 -3.79
N GLY A 95 -6.64 0.66 -3.31
CA GLY A 95 -6.03 1.76 -4.05
C GLY A 95 -5.61 2.93 -3.19
N LEU A 96 -4.78 3.81 -3.74
CA LEU A 96 -4.25 5.02 -3.09
C LEU A 96 -4.53 6.25 -3.97
N TYR A 97 -5.15 7.29 -3.39
CA TYR A 97 -5.71 8.43 -4.11
C TYR A 97 -5.32 9.75 -3.47
N VAL A 98 -5.13 10.78 -4.27
CA VAL A 98 -4.85 12.14 -3.81
C VAL A 98 -6.13 12.80 -3.33
N ALA A 99 -6.08 13.39 -2.14
CA ALA A 99 -7.20 14.17 -1.62
C ALA A 99 -7.46 15.39 -2.52
N GLU A 100 -8.74 15.69 -2.78
CA GLU A 100 -9.25 16.58 -3.84
C GLU A 100 -8.69 18.02 -3.85
N ARG A 101 -7.98 18.44 -2.80
CA ARG A 101 -7.54 19.82 -2.57
C ARG A 101 -6.04 20.05 -2.76
N TYR A 102 -5.27 19.03 -3.15
CA TYR A 102 -3.81 19.11 -3.13
C TYR A 102 -3.12 18.98 -4.49
N PRO A 103 -2.09 19.80 -4.75
CA PRO A 103 -1.39 19.81 -6.02
C PRO A 103 -0.57 18.54 -6.23
N GLN A 104 -0.53 18.08 -7.49
CA GLN A 104 0.32 16.96 -7.92
C GLN A 104 1.78 17.39 -8.05
N GLY A 105 2.68 16.72 -7.32
CA GLY A 105 4.12 17.01 -7.31
C GLY A 105 5.00 15.80 -7.60
N GLU A 106 6.32 15.99 -7.54
CA GLU A 106 7.29 14.87 -7.64
C GLU A 106 7.05 13.83 -6.53
N GLY A 107 6.79 14.26 -5.30
CA GLY A 107 6.56 13.36 -4.18
C GLY A 107 5.33 12.46 -4.39
N THR A 108 4.22 13.04 -4.84
CA THR A 108 2.98 12.31 -5.14
C THR A 108 3.22 11.23 -6.19
N ARG A 109 3.86 11.59 -7.31
CA ARG A 109 4.22 10.64 -8.38
C ARG A 109 5.11 9.51 -7.87
N ARG A 110 6.07 9.80 -6.98
CA ARG A 110 6.96 8.78 -6.40
C ARG A 110 6.21 7.80 -5.50
N ILE A 111 5.27 8.29 -4.69
CA ILE A 111 4.47 7.45 -3.81
C ILE A 111 3.50 6.59 -4.63
N LEU A 112 2.74 7.20 -5.55
CA LEU A 112 1.83 6.48 -6.44
C LEU A 112 2.57 5.43 -7.28
N ASN A 113 3.75 5.75 -7.80
CA ASN A 113 4.55 4.77 -8.54
C ASN A 113 5.03 3.61 -7.65
N PHE A 114 5.45 3.89 -6.41
CA PHE A 114 5.82 2.84 -5.47
C PHE A 114 4.64 1.92 -5.15
N TYR A 115 3.45 2.50 -4.89
CA TYR A 115 2.23 1.76 -4.64
C TYR A 115 1.81 0.91 -5.85
N HIS A 116 1.86 1.48 -7.05
CA HIS A 116 1.62 0.77 -8.30
C HIS A 116 2.53 -0.45 -8.46
N MET A 117 3.84 -0.33 -8.18
CA MET A 117 4.75 -1.48 -8.26
C MET A 117 4.36 -2.58 -7.27
N MET A 118 3.93 -2.24 -6.05
CA MET A 118 3.48 -3.25 -5.07
C MET A 118 2.27 -4.01 -5.60
N LEU A 119 1.25 -3.30 -6.12
CA LEU A 119 0.09 -3.96 -6.74
C LEU A 119 0.49 -4.81 -7.94
N LYS A 120 1.35 -4.29 -8.82
CA LYS A 120 1.84 -5.03 -10.00
C LYS A 120 2.53 -6.33 -9.58
N TYR A 121 3.44 -6.28 -8.61
CA TYR A 121 4.09 -7.50 -8.13
C TYR A 121 3.12 -8.45 -7.46
N LEU A 122 2.14 -7.94 -6.72
CA LEU A 122 1.17 -8.80 -6.02
C LEU A 122 0.21 -9.52 -6.97
N PHE A 123 -0.30 -8.81 -7.99
CA PHE A 123 -1.41 -9.31 -8.81
C PHE A 123 -1.04 -9.63 -10.26
N GLU A 124 -0.04 -8.95 -10.85
CA GLU A 124 0.29 -9.07 -12.28
C GLU A 124 1.62 -9.75 -12.57
N ALA A 125 2.63 -9.57 -11.73
CA ALA A 125 3.96 -10.12 -11.93
C ALA A 125 4.18 -11.33 -11.02
N GLY A 126 3.93 -12.51 -11.56
CA GLY A 126 4.45 -13.78 -11.07
C GLY A 126 4.87 -14.60 -12.28
N PRO A 127 6.03 -15.28 -12.28
CA PRO A 127 6.49 -15.99 -13.47
C PRO A 127 5.50 -17.09 -13.84
N GLU A 128 4.93 -17.01 -15.05
CA GLU A 128 3.99 -18.02 -15.57
C GLU A 128 4.64 -19.40 -15.70
N SER A 129 5.97 -19.42 -15.88
CA SER A 129 6.79 -20.61 -16.12
C SER A 129 7.29 -21.34 -14.87
N VAL A 130 7.04 -20.81 -13.66
CA VAL A 130 7.50 -21.46 -12.41
C VAL A 130 6.33 -22.24 -11.79
N GLY A 131 6.50 -23.55 -11.66
CA GLY A 131 5.63 -24.37 -10.83
C GLY A 131 5.78 -23.97 -9.36
N GLY A 132 4.65 -23.68 -8.69
CA GLY A 132 4.62 -23.41 -7.25
C GLY A 132 4.96 -21.98 -6.79
N GLN A 133 4.37 -21.62 -5.66
CA GLN A 133 4.73 -20.57 -4.69
C GLN A 133 4.53 -19.06 -5.00
N TYR A 134 4.50 -18.57 -6.24
CA TYR A 134 4.17 -17.13 -6.50
C TYR A 134 3.69 -16.89 -7.93
N ARG A 135 2.61 -17.56 -8.34
CA ARG A 135 2.02 -17.35 -9.67
C ARG A 135 1.32 -16.00 -9.74
N ARG A 136 1.14 -15.47 -10.96
CA ARG A 136 0.32 -14.28 -11.20
C ARG A 136 -1.05 -14.42 -10.53
N GLY A 137 -1.40 -13.44 -9.69
CA GLY A 137 -2.67 -13.42 -8.96
C GLY A 137 -2.85 -14.57 -7.97
N GLU A 138 -1.77 -15.20 -7.50
CA GLU A 138 -1.85 -16.34 -6.57
C GLU A 138 -2.59 -15.98 -5.28
N ILE A 139 -2.41 -14.75 -4.77
CA ILE A 139 -3.12 -14.30 -3.57
C ILE A 139 -4.64 -14.30 -3.74
N LEU A 140 -5.13 -14.13 -4.97
CA LEU A 140 -6.57 -14.17 -5.30
C LEU A 140 -7.13 -15.60 -5.35
N ARG A 141 -6.28 -16.62 -5.28
CA ARG A 141 -6.68 -18.03 -5.26
C ARG A 141 -6.78 -18.61 -3.87
N LEU A 142 -6.29 -17.88 -2.87
CA LEU A 142 -6.37 -18.29 -1.48
C LEU A 142 -7.84 -18.26 -1.01
N SER A 143 -8.16 -19.07 -0.02
CA SER A 143 -9.42 -18.94 0.69
C SER A 143 -9.39 -17.74 1.64
N LYS A 144 -10.57 -17.31 2.10
CA LYS A 144 -10.69 -16.29 3.15
C LYS A 144 -10.46 -16.87 4.56
N ASP A 145 -10.17 -18.16 4.66
CA ASP A 145 -10.05 -18.89 5.92
C ASP A 145 -8.65 -18.75 6.53
N GLU A 146 -8.53 -18.97 7.84
CA GLU A 146 -7.27 -18.91 8.58
C GLU A 146 -6.17 -19.82 8.04
N LYS A 147 -6.54 -20.95 7.41
CA LYS A 147 -5.61 -21.96 6.91
C LYS A 147 -4.64 -21.45 5.83
N ASP A 148 -5.00 -20.38 5.11
CA ASP A 148 -4.18 -19.82 4.04
C ASP A 148 -3.38 -18.57 4.48
N PHE A 149 -3.42 -18.19 5.76
CA PHE A 149 -2.73 -16.98 6.25
C PHE A 149 -1.22 -17.04 6.09
N GLU A 150 -0.59 -18.16 6.47
CA GLU A 150 0.87 -18.33 6.31
C GLU A 150 1.28 -18.18 4.85
N ARG A 151 0.48 -18.76 3.95
CA ARG A 151 0.70 -18.70 2.52
C ARG A 151 0.53 -17.30 1.96
N ALA A 152 -0.49 -16.56 2.41
CA ALA A 152 -0.67 -15.16 2.07
C ALA A 152 0.54 -14.34 2.55
N TRP A 153 1.12 -14.67 3.71
CA TRP A 153 2.31 -14.02 4.23
C TRP A 153 3.54 -14.25 3.35
N GLU A 154 3.81 -15.49 2.95
CA GLU A 154 4.91 -15.80 2.05
C GLU A 154 4.84 -14.98 0.76
N ILE A 155 3.65 -14.90 0.17
CA ILE A 155 3.38 -14.13 -1.05
C ILE A 155 3.68 -12.65 -0.80
N LEU A 156 3.18 -12.06 0.29
CA LEU A 156 3.43 -10.66 0.62
C LEU A 156 4.92 -10.38 0.90
N ALA A 157 5.64 -11.28 1.54
CA ALA A 157 7.08 -11.15 1.78
C ALA A 157 7.88 -11.16 0.46
N ILE A 158 7.53 -12.07 -0.46
CA ILE A 158 8.13 -12.14 -1.80
C ILE A 158 7.87 -10.84 -2.57
N MET A 159 6.63 -10.32 -2.54
CA MET A 159 6.26 -9.05 -3.15
C MET A 159 7.14 -7.90 -2.65
N LEU A 160 7.30 -7.76 -1.34
CA LEU A 160 8.11 -6.70 -0.72
C LEU A 160 9.58 -6.77 -1.15
N THR A 161 10.14 -7.98 -1.22
CA THR A 161 11.51 -8.21 -1.70
C THR A 161 11.66 -7.80 -3.17
N ARG A 162 10.70 -8.14 -4.02
CA ARG A 162 10.71 -7.78 -5.46
C ARG A 162 10.55 -6.29 -5.71
N VAL A 163 9.72 -5.63 -4.91
CA VAL A 163 9.52 -4.18 -4.99
C VAL A 163 10.78 -3.40 -4.62
N LYS A 164 11.58 -3.93 -3.68
CA LYS A 164 12.79 -3.23 -3.21
C LYS A 164 13.97 -4.16 -2.88
N ASN A 165 13.89 -4.93 -1.80
CA ASN A 165 14.89 -5.94 -1.38
C ASN A 165 14.48 -6.61 -0.05
N GLU A 166 15.21 -7.64 0.35
CA GLU A 166 15.01 -8.39 1.60
C GLU A 166 15.08 -7.50 2.85
N LYS A 167 16.10 -6.65 2.95
CA LYS A 167 16.24 -5.69 4.08
C LYS A 167 15.05 -4.75 4.22
N PHE A 168 14.36 -4.44 3.12
CA PHE A 168 13.12 -3.67 3.18
C PHE A 168 11.97 -4.53 3.67
N ALA A 169 11.82 -5.75 3.14
CA ALA A 169 10.78 -6.68 3.58
C ALA A 169 10.86 -6.96 5.09
N GLU A 170 12.05 -7.21 5.63
CA GLU A 170 12.28 -7.40 7.07
C GLU A 170 11.79 -6.21 7.91
N ARG A 171 12.11 -4.98 7.50
CA ARG A 171 11.66 -3.77 8.20
C ARG A 171 10.15 -3.60 8.16
N VAL A 172 9.52 -3.98 7.05
CA VAL A 172 8.06 -3.95 6.91
C VAL A 172 7.43 -4.96 7.86
N VAL A 173 7.96 -6.18 7.96
CA VAL A 173 7.50 -7.19 8.91
C VAL A 173 7.62 -6.70 10.35
N GLU A 174 8.75 -6.11 10.73
CA GLU A 174 8.93 -5.52 12.06
C GLU A 174 7.95 -4.37 12.31
N LYS A 175 7.66 -3.56 11.29
CA LYS A 175 6.65 -2.51 11.40
C LYS A 175 5.26 -3.07 11.67
N ILE A 176 4.89 -4.16 11.01
CA ILE A 176 3.58 -4.82 11.19
C ILE A 176 3.47 -5.41 12.59
N LYS A 177 4.49 -6.11 13.07
CA LYS A 177 4.54 -6.59 14.46
C LYS A 177 4.40 -5.43 15.45
N GLY A 178 5.03 -4.28 15.17
CA GLY A 178 4.88 -3.07 15.97
C GLY A 178 3.44 -2.52 15.99
N ILE A 179 2.77 -2.49 14.83
CA ILE A 179 1.37 -2.07 14.71
C ILE A 179 0.44 -3.01 15.50
N GLN A 180 0.64 -4.33 15.36
CA GLN A 180 -0.16 -5.34 16.08
C GLN A 180 0.00 -5.25 17.61
N ARG A 181 1.21 -4.93 18.09
CA ARG A 181 1.48 -4.76 19.53
C ARG A 181 0.89 -3.47 20.11
N ASN A 182 0.55 -2.47 19.28
CA ASN A 182 -0.06 -1.22 19.73
C ASN A 182 -1.17 -0.75 18.76
N PRO A 183 -2.35 -1.39 18.81
CA PRO A 183 -3.45 -1.09 17.90
C PRO A 183 -4.05 0.32 18.10
N PHE A 184 -3.79 0.97 19.23
CA PHE A 184 -4.20 2.36 19.47
C PHE A 184 -3.45 3.37 18.60
N SER A 185 -2.30 2.98 18.03
CA SER A 185 -1.55 3.82 17.08
C SER A 185 -2.15 3.82 15.67
N ALA A 186 -3.06 2.87 15.36
CA ALA A 186 -3.73 2.73 14.07
C ALA A 186 -5.13 2.13 14.27
N SER A 187 -6.05 2.92 14.82
CA SER A 187 -7.39 2.46 15.24
C SER A 187 -8.23 1.77 14.14
N HIS A 188 -7.92 1.99 12.87
CA HIS A 188 -8.57 1.36 11.70
C HIS A 188 -8.00 -0.02 11.34
N ILE A 189 -6.91 -0.48 11.98
CA ILE A 189 -6.33 -1.82 11.83
C ILE A 189 -6.83 -2.76 12.96
N LYS A 190 -7.72 -2.27 13.85
CA LYS A 190 -8.42 -3.12 14.83
C LYS A 190 -9.34 -4.10 14.09
N GLY A 191 -8.92 -5.37 14.01
CA GLY A 191 -9.71 -6.43 13.39
C GLY A 191 -8.92 -7.51 12.66
N LEU A 192 -7.57 -7.49 12.71
CA LEU A 192 -6.74 -8.67 12.40
C LEU A 192 -6.83 -9.71 13.51
#